data_AF-A0A1I2Q9L4-F1
#
_entry.id   AF-A0A1I2Q9L4-F1
#
_cell.length_a   1.000
_cell.length_b   1.000
_cell.length_c   1.000
_cell.angle_alpha   90.00
_cell.angle_beta   90.00
_cell.angle_gamma   90.00
#
_symmetry.space_group_name_H-M   'P 1'
#
loop_
_entity.id
_entity.type
_entity.pdbx_description
1 polymer ?
#
loop_
_entity_poly.entity_id
_entity_poly.type
_entity_poly.pdbx_seq_one_letter_code
_entity_poly.pdbx_strand_id
1 'polypeptide(L)'
;MLRAMDSAVAGLRSHQNKLDVISNNIANVNTFGFKAQSYSFKDTMYQTSNASAAGKEESGVAKTGGKNAAQYGYGSLTGTIATDFTSSTPSYVGGFSASINGPGFFITSSANKDLGSNPTKIEIDTSTQEKTKATTSTMKTENFAYTRVGQFTVDSNGYIVDGNGNFVYGFRPNKYTDPVVYGATSETSTTKELHVLRAPNIDIKKTDITGGTATPNFTGYAKQLKSVEIGNDGVIKAIVEIDSEEIAIILGKVAIASFQNQEGLTKAGNNTFNATSGDNTGDVTASEPGVGATPSLMAGYLEGSNVDLAKEFSDMITTQRGFQANSKIITVSDEVLQELVNMKR
;
A
#
# COMPACT_ATOMS: atom_id res chain seq x y z
N MET A 1 16.65 -40.25 12.05
CA MET A 1 17.05 -39.02 12.80
C MET A 1 17.30 -37.84 11.88
N LEU A 2 18.05 -37.97 10.78
CA LEU A 2 18.24 -36.91 9.77
C LEU A 2 16.93 -36.19 9.36
N ARG A 3 15.87 -36.93 9.02
CA ARG A 3 14.58 -36.34 8.63
C ARG A 3 13.87 -35.55 9.73
N ALA A 4 14.06 -35.93 11.00
CA ALA A 4 13.50 -35.21 12.13
C ALA A 4 14.27 -33.90 12.38
N MET A 5 15.59 -33.93 12.19
CA MET A 5 16.41 -32.72 12.21
C MET A 5 16.07 -31.77 11.06
N ASP A 6 15.85 -32.27 9.84
CA ASP A 6 15.45 -31.45 8.69
C ASP A 6 14.11 -30.73 8.96
N SER A 7 13.13 -31.45 9.51
CA SER A 7 11.84 -30.87 9.92
C SER A 7 11.99 -29.84 11.03
N ALA A 8 12.87 -30.08 12.01
CA ALA A 8 13.12 -29.15 13.10
C ALA A 8 13.84 -27.87 12.62
N VAL A 9 14.81 -27.99 11.72
CA VAL A 9 15.54 -26.86 11.12
C VAL A 9 14.62 -26.03 10.22
N ALA A 10 13.77 -26.67 9.42
CA ALA A 10 12.77 -25.99 8.59
C ALA A 10 11.80 -25.17 9.46
N GLY A 11 11.27 -25.77 10.54
CA GLY A 11 10.41 -25.08 11.49
C GLY A 11 11.12 -23.93 12.22
N LEU A 12 12.40 -24.10 12.60
CA LEU A 12 13.20 -23.06 13.26
C LEU A 12 13.38 -21.82 12.38
N ARG A 13 13.69 -22.02 11.09
CA ARG A 13 13.76 -20.93 10.10
C ARG A 13 12.42 -20.23 9.91
N SER A 14 11.33 -21.00 9.82
CA SER A 14 9.99 -20.42 9.66
C SER A 14 9.56 -19.60 10.88
N HIS A 15 9.86 -20.05 12.10
CA HIS A 15 9.59 -19.27 13.30
C HIS A 15 10.47 -18.01 13.39
N GLN A 16 11.73 -18.07 12.94
CA GLN A 16 12.59 -16.88 12.87
C GLN A 16 12.00 -15.83 11.92
N ASN A 17 11.60 -16.23 10.70
CA ASN A 17 10.98 -15.31 9.74
C ASN A 17 9.68 -14.70 10.29
N LYS A 18 8.86 -15.48 11.01
CA LYS A 18 7.66 -14.94 11.68
C LYS A 18 8.02 -13.95 12.78
N LEU A 19 9.05 -14.22 13.59
CA LEU A 19 9.54 -13.28 14.60
C LEU A 19 10.00 -11.96 13.97
N ASP A 20 10.73 -12.03 12.85
CA ASP A 20 11.22 -10.82 12.16
C ASP A 20 10.06 -9.95 11.65
N VAL A 21 8.99 -10.57 11.13
CA VAL A 21 7.76 -9.87 10.71
C VAL A 21 7.06 -9.20 11.90
N ILE A 22 6.87 -9.92 13.01
CA ILE A 22 6.24 -9.37 14.22
C ILE A 22 7.08 -8.24 14.82
N SER A 23 8.39 -8.41 14.88
CA SER A 23 9.31 -7.37 15.35
C SER A 23 9.23 -6.11 14.49
N ASN A 24 9.13 -6.25 13.17
CA ASN A 24 8.94 -5.13 12.27
C ASN A 24 7.58 -4.43 12.48
N ASN A 25 6.50 -5.18 12.72
CA ASN A 25 5.19 -4.61 13.03
C ASN A 25 5.25 -3.78 14.34
N ILE A 26 5.80 -4.35 15.41
CA ILE A 26 5.89 -3.67 16.72
C ILE A 26 6.74 -2.41 16.63
N ALA A 27 7.87 -2.46 15.91
CA ALA A 27 8.74 -1.30 15.72
C ALA A 27 8.02 -0.12 15.03
N ASN A 28 7.04 -0.41 14.18
CA ASN A 28 6.32 0.58 13.38
C ASN A 28 4.89 0.86 13.88
N VAL A 29 4.58 0.54 15.15
CA VAL A 29 3.24 0.79 15.72
C VAL A 29 2.85 2.28 15.73
N ASN A 30 3.82 3.19 15.95
CA ASN A 30 3.54 4.62 16.01
C ASN A 30 3.78 5.33 14.66
N THR A 31 4.11 4.58 13.62
CA THR A 31 4.40 5.12 12.30
C THR A 31 3.09 5.37 11.55
N PHE A 32 2.83 6.62 11.15
CA PHE A 32 1.65 6.95 10.34
C PHE A 32 1.66 6.23 8.99
N GLY A 33 0.48 5.78 8.56
CA GLY A 33 0.28 5.07 7.30
C GLY A 33 0.97 3.71 7.19
N PHE A 34 1.56 3.19 8.27
CA PHE A 34 2.15 1.85 8.26
C PHE A 34 1.08 0.77 8.16
N LYS A 35 1.36 -0.24 7.32
CA LYS A 35 0.51 -1.41 7.12
C LYS A 35 1.24 -2.67 7.60
N ALA A 36 0.66 -3.29 8.62
CA ALA A 36 1.11 -4.50 9.27
C ALA A 36 1.27 -5.63 8.26
N GLN A 37 2.24 -6.49 8.48
CA GLN A 37 2.46 -7.68 7.69
C GLN A 37 2.02 -8.91 8.48
N SER A 38 1.29 -9.80 7.83
CA SER A 38 0.91 -11.10 8.37
C SER A 38 1.80 -12.19 7.79
N TYR A 39 2.14 -13.18 8.62
CA TYR A 39 2.95 -14.34 8.24
C TYR A 39 2.10 -15.61 8.32
N SER A 40 2.03 -16.37 7.23
CA SER A 40 1.40 -17.70 7.21
C SER A 40 2.43 -18.83 7.13
N PHE A 41 2.14 -19.94 7.80
CA PHE A 41 2.92 -21.17 7.66
C PHE A 41 2.34 -22.01 6.52
N LYS A 42 3.20 -22.70 5.78
CA LYS A 42 2.81 -23.72 4.82
C LYS A 42 3.46 -25.04 5.19
N ASP A 43 2.75 -26.14 5.07
CA ASP A 43 3.34 -27.46 5.23
C ASP A 43 4.26 -27.81 4.04
N THR A 44 5.16 -28.76 4.28
CA THR A 44 6.04 -29.31 3.25
C THR A 44 5.40 -30.53 2.57
N MET A 45 6.06 -31.04 1.52
CA MET A 45 5.71 -32.32 0.90
C MET A 45 5.61 -33.45 1.95
N TYR A 46 4.65 -34.36 1.73
CA TYR A 46 4.50 -35.56 2.54
C TYR A 46 5.08 -36.77 1.79
N GLN A 47 5.87 -37.59 2.48
CA GLN A 47 6.29 -38.89 1.97
C GLN A 47 5.34 -39.97 2.46
N THR A 48 4.75 -40.73 1.51
CA THR A 48 3.89 -41.87 1.84
C THR A 48 4.73 -43.12 2.06
N SER A 49 4.60 -43.72 3.25
CA SER A 49 5.26 -44.97 3.65
C SER A 49 4.42 -46.19 3.31
N ASN A 50 3.11 -46.14 3.63
CA ASN A 50 2.12 -47.11 3.20
C ASN A 50 1.00 -46.38 2.48
N ALA A 51 0.69 -46.77 1.25
CA ALA A 51 -0.48 -46.28 0.54
C ALA A 51 -1.75 -46.84 1.19
N SER A 52 -2.82 -46.04 1.21
CA SER A 52 -4.13 -46.53 1.64
C SER A 52 -4.59 -47.63 0.69
N ALA A 53 -5.06 -48.74 1.24
CA ALA A 53 -5.57 -49.86 0.46
C ALA A 53 -6.98 -50.23 0.92
N ALA A 54 -7.91 -50.33 -0.03
CA ALA A 54 -9.25 -50.84 0.23
C ALA A 54 -9.18 -52.33 0.64
N GLY A 55 -10.11 -52.76 1.49
CA GLY A 55 -10.25 -54.18 1.85
C GLY A 55 -10.58 -55.01 0.61
N LYS A 56 -9.92 -56.16 0.44
CA LYS A 56 -10.17 -57.07 -0.68
C LYS A 56 -11.20 -58.14 -0.27
N GLU A 57 -12.17 -58.39 -1.14
CA GLU A 57 -13.03 -59.57 -1.06
C GLU A 57 -12.42 -60.66 -1.93
N GLU A 58 -11.92 -61.73 -1.32
CA GLU A 58 -11.53 -62.96 -2.02
C GLU A 58 -12.53 -64.06 -1.65
N SER A 59 -13.01 -64.78 -2.66
CA SER A 59 -14.15 -65.70 -2.54
C SER A 59 -13.85 -66.82 -1.52
N GLY A 60 -14.62 -66.86 -0.43
CA GLY A 60 -14.56 -67.94 0.58
C GLY A 60 -13.81 -67.63 1.88
N VAL A 61 -13.25 -66.42 2.07
CA VAL A 61 -12.58 -66.02 3.33
C VAL A 61 -13.10 -64.67 3.82
N ALA A 62 -13.17 -64.48 5.15
CA ALA A 62 -13.69 -63.26 5.79
C ALA A 62 -13.00 -61.99 5.27
N LYS A 63 -13.79 -60.93 5.04
CA LYS A 63 -13.34 -59.58 4.62
C LYS A 63 -12.12 -59.15 5.41
N THR A 64 -10.98 -58.96 4.74
CA THR A 64 -9.84 -58.30 5.37
C THR A 64 -10.09 -56.78 5.36
N GLY A 65 -9.93 -56.14 6.51
CA GLY A 65 -10.08 -54.69 6.64
C GLY A 65 -9.06 -53.93 5.78
N GLY A 66 -9.44 -52.75 5.28
CA GLY A 66 -8.52 -51.85 4.58
C GLY A 66 -7.38 -51.35 5.48
N LYS A 67 -6.28 -50.89 4.88
CA LYS A 67 -5.15 -50.30 5.61
C LYS A 67 -5.14 -48.79 5.40
N ASN A 68 -4.98 -48.03 6.49
CA ASN A 68 -4.83 -46.58 6.45
C ASN A 68 -3.49 -46.16 5.81
N ALA A 69 -3.47 -45.02 5.12
CA ALA A 69 -2.23 -44.44 4.64
C ALA A 69 -1.35 -43.98 5.83
N ALA A 70 -0.06 -44.27 5.77
CA ALA A 70 0.93 -43.75 6.71
C ALA A 70 1.84 -42.77 5.97
N GLN A 71 1.85 -41.51 6.42
CA GLN A 71 2.62 -40.43 5.81
C GLN A 71 3.47 -39.70 6.85
N TYR A 72 4.63 -39.23 6.43
CA TYR A 72 5.50 -38.38 7.23
C TYR A 72 5.74 -37.06 6.49
N GLY A 73 5.64 -35.92 7.19
CA GLY A 73 5.94 -34.60 6.64
C GLY A 73 7.39 -34.17 6.91
N TYR A 74 7.91 -33.23 6.11
CA TYR A 74 9.25 -32.65 6.28
C TYR A 74 9.23 -31.31 7.06
N GLY A 75 8.18 -31.06 7.86
CA GLY A 75 8.02 -29.84 8.66
C GLY A 75 7.25 -28.74 7.95
N SER A 76 7.51 -27.49 8.33
CA SER A 76 6.86 -26.28 7.79
C SER A 76 7.84 -25.35 7.08
N LEU A 77 7.35 -24.68 6.04
CA LEU A 77 8.02 -23.61 5.31
C LEU A 77 7.30 -22.27 5.52
N THR A 78 7.97 -21.20 5.12
CA THR A 78 7.34 -19.89 4.94
C THR A 78 6.25 -19.98 3.87
N GLY A 79 5.02 -19.63 4.24
CA GLY A 79 3.90 -19.54 3.32
C GLY A 79 3.93 -18.21 2.59
N THR A 80 3.26 -17.21 3.14
CA THR A 80 3.18 -15.86 2.58
C THR A 80 3.48 -14.81 3.64
N ILE A 81 4.08 -13.70 3.21
CA ILE A 81 4.19 -12.46 3.99
C ILE A 81 3.33 -11.43 3.26
N ALA A 82 2.10 -11.24 3.71
CA ALA A 82 1.13 -10.34 3.07
C ALA A 82 0.98 -9.06 3.88
N THR A 83 0.84 -7.91 3.21
CA THR A 83 0.55 -6.64 3.87
C THR A 83 -0.95 -6.48 4.04
N ASP A 84 -1.40 -6.19 5.26
CA ASP A 84 -2.81 -5.95 5.56
C ASP A 84 -3.15 -4.48 5.26
N PHE A 85 -4.00 -4.26 4.25
CA PHE A 85 -4.43 -2.92 3.81
C PHE A 85 -5.70 -2.39 4.48
N THR A 86 -6.22 -3.09 5.50
CA THR A 86 -7.32 -2.59 6.33
C THR A 86 -7.01 -1.21 6.89
N SER A 87 -8.02 -0.34 6.92
CA SER A 87 -7.87 1.02 7.44
C SER A 87 -7.79 1.01 8.96
N SER A 88 -6.89 1.82 9.52
CA SER A 88 -6.78 2.04 10.96
C SER A 88 -7.60 3.26 11.39
N THR A 89 -7.72 3.49 12.70
CA THR A 89 -8.33 4.70 13.24
C THR A 89 -7.46 5.92 12.91
N PRO A 90 -8.01 6.97 12.26
CA PRO A 90 -7.26 8.18 11.98
C PRO A 90 -7.12 9.04 13.24
N SER A 91 -5.96 9.68 13.41
CA SER A 91 -5.71 10.66 14.48
C SER A 91 -5.73 12.07 13.92
N TYR A 92 -6.30 13.01 14.68
CA TYR A 92 -6.34 14.42 14.29
C TYR A 92 -5.00 15.09 14.60
N VAL A 93 -4.40 15.72 13.58
CA VAL A 93 -3.14 16.47 13.70
C VAL A 93 -3.32 17.93 13.28
N GLY A 94 -4.37 18.25 12.53
CA GLY A 94 -4.64 19.58 12.00
C GLY A 94 -3.70 19.97 10.85
N GLY A 95 -3.92 21.17 10.32
CA GLY A 95 -3.13 21.72 9.21
C GLY A 95 -3.34 21.00 7.88
N PHE A 96 -2.33 21.06 7.02
CA PHE A 96 -2.37 20.53 5.66
C PHE A 96 -2.05 19.03 5.63
N SER A 97 -2.93 18.23 6.22
CA SER A 97 -2.84 16.77 6.20
C SER A 97 -4.20 16.15 5.85
N ALA A 98 -4.19 14.96 5.27
CA ALA A 98 -5.41 14.21 5.00
C ALA A 98 -5.19 12.70 5.15
N SER A 99 -6.23 11.99 5.59
CA SER A 99 -6.27 10.53 5.56
C SER A 99 -7.33 10.07 4.55
N ILE A 100 -7.11 8.90 3.97
CA ILE A 100 -8.05 8.26 3.05
C ILE A 100 -9.01 7.40 3.86
N ASN A 101 -10.32 7.65 3.75
CA ASN A 101 -11.34 6.80 4.32
C ASN A 101 -11.76 5.72 3.32
N GLY A 102 -11.06 4.58 3.38
CA GLY A 102 -11.33 3.41 2.54
C GLY A 102 -10.09 2.91 1.77
N PRO A 103 -10.30 2.02 0.78
CA PRO A 103 -9.23 1.49 -0.04
C PRO A 103 -8.75 2.52 -1.07
N GLY A 104 -7.50 2.96 -0.97
CA GLY A 104 -6.89 3.86 -1.94
C GLY A 104 -5.53 4.36 -1.48
N PHE A 105 -4.77 4.97 -2.37
CA PHE A 105 -3.44 5.52 -2.10
C PHE A 105 -3.28 6.90 -2.72
N PHE A 106 -2.51 7.76 -2.08
CA PHE A 106 -2.01 8.98 -2.71
C PHE A 106 -0.93 8.64 -3.72
N ILE A 107 -0.93 9.34 -4.84
CA ILE A 107 0.03 9.16 -5.92
C ILE A 107 1.13 10.19 -5.75
N THR A 108 2.37 9.71 -5.61
CA THR A 108 3.56 10.57 -5.51
C THR A 108 4.65 10.13 -6.49
N SER A 109 5.57 11.04 -6.82
CA SER A 109 6.78 10.70 -7.56
C SER A 109 7.96 11.51 -7.05
N SER A 110 9.14 10.90 -7.01
CA SER A 110 10.37 11.60 -6.63
C SER A 110 10.85 12.58 -7.72
N ALA A 111 10.45 12.35 -8.97
CA ALA A 111 10.75 13.24 -10.09
C ALA A 111 9.52 14.06 -10.44
N ASN A 112 9.73 15.36 -10.67
CA ASN A 112 8.71 16.20 -11.28
C ASN A 112 8.64 15.88 -12.78
N LYS A 113 7.66 15.06 -13.17
CA LYS A 113 7.48 14.61 -14.55
C LYS A 113 6.78 15.64 -15.44
N ASP A 114 6.38 16.77 -14.89
CA ASP A 114 5.85 17.91 -15.64
C ASP A 114 6.96 18.82 -16.23
N LEU A 115 8.24 18.65 -15.85
CA LEU A 115 9.32 19.60 -16.19
C LEU A 115 10.16 19.23 -17.45
N GLY A 116 9.67 18.33 -18.30
CA GLY A 116 10.26 18.00 -19.60
C GLY A 116 9.46 18.59 -20.77
N SER A 117 10.11 18.82 -21.92
CA SER A 117 9.49 19.32 -23.17
C SER A 117 8.40 18.42 -23.78
N ASN A 118 8.10 17.31 -23.12
CA ASN A 118 6.84 16.60 -23.18
C ASN A 118 6.43 16.38 -21.72
N PRO A 119 5.56 17.20 -21.11
CA PRO A 119 4.92 16.76 -19.88
C PRO A 119 4.22 15.46 -20.28
N THR A 120 4.56 14.34 -19.65
CA THR A 120 3.77 13.13 -19.78
C THR A 120 2.42 13.42 -19.16
N LYS A 121 1.58 14.12 -19.93
CA LYS A 121 0.15 14.21 -19.74
C LYS A 121 -0.32 12.76 -19.74
N ILE A 122 -0.66 12.25 -18.57
CA ILE A 122 -1.31 10.94 -18.53
C ILE A 122 -2.77 11.21 -18.87
N GLU A 123 -3.08 11.18 -20.17
CA GLU A 123 -4.44 11.22 -20.66
C GLU A 123 -5.17 9.95 -20.21
N ILE A 124 -6.22 10.14 -19.42
CA ILE A 124 -7.14 9.08 -18.98
C ILE A 124 -8.29 9.05 -19.97
N ASP A 125 -8.27 8.17 -20.98
CA ASP A 125 -9.40 7.99 -21.90
C ASP A 125 -10.57 7.29 -21.18
N THR A 126 -11.78 7.88 -21.22
CA THR A 126 -13.01 7.28 -20.66
C THR A 126 -14.05 6.91 -21.73
N SER A 127 -13.62 6.68 -22.98
CA SER A 127 -14.48 6.37 -24.13
C SER A 127 -15.30 5.06 -24.01
N THR A 128 -14.94 4.12 -23.13
CA THR A 128 -15.76 2.93 -22.81
C THR A 128 -16.52 3.11 -21.51
N GLN A 129 -17.85 2.89 -21.53
CA GLN A 129 -18.77 3.00 -20.38
C GLN A 129 -18.55 1.94 -19.27
N GLU A 130 -17.32 1.81 -18.76
CA GLU A 130 -17.02 1.41 -17.39
C GLU A 130 -16.32 2.60 -16.74
N LYS A 131 -17.10 3.46 -16.08
CA LYS A 131 -16.58 4.66 -15.40
C LYS A 131 -15.39 4.27 -14.53
N THR A 132 -14.25 4.93 -14.75
CA THR A 132 -13.04 4.89 -13.90
C THR A 132 -12.03 3.78 -14.21
N LYS A 133 -11.49 3.70 -15.43
CA LYS A 133 -10.24 2.96 -15.71
C LYS A 133 -9.23 3.82 -16.46
N ALA A 134 -8.50 4.63 -15.71
CA ALA A 134 -7.30 5.31 -16.17
C ALA A 134 -6.23 4.31 -16.62
N THR A 135 -5.62 4.61 -17.76
CA THR A 135 -4.57 3.89 -18.49
C THR A 135 -3.52 3.26 -17.56
N THR A 136 -3.74 2.01 -17.20
CA THR A 136 -2.91 1.24 -16.25
C THR A 136 -1.46 1.10 -16.72
N SER A 137 -1.21 1.09 -18.04
CA SER A 137 0.12 0.89 -18.61
C SER A 137 1.05 2.08 -18.41
N THR A 138 0.57 3.32 -18.50
CA THR A 138 1.41 4.53 -18.34
C THR A 138 1.78 4.73 -16.88
N MET A 139 0.81 4.62 -15.95
CA MET A 139 1.07 4.75 -14.51
C MET A 139 2.09 3.73 -13.99
N LYS A 140 2.02 2.48 -14.47
CA LYS A 140 2.97 1.43 -14.05
C LYS A 140 4.33 1.51 -14.74
N THR A 141 4.40 2.06 -15.95
CA THR A 141 5.69 2.26 -16.65
C THR A 141 6.44 3.45 -16.07
N GLU A 142 5.71 4.46 -15.62
CA GLU A 142 6.25 5.68 -15.02
C GLU A 142 6.65 5.52 -13.54
N ASN A 143 6.69 4.31 -12.97
CA ASN A 143 7.22 4.05 -11.62
C ASN A 143 6.77 5.07 -10.55
N PHE A 144 5.46 5.30 -10.44
CA PHE A 144 4.91 6.11 -9.37
C PHE A 144 5.05 5.41 -8.02
N ALA A 145 5.25 6.22 -6.98
CA ALA A 145 5.15 5.80 -5.60
C ALA A 145 3.71 6.03 -5.11
N TYR A 146 3.23 5.11 -4.29
CA TYR A 146 1.89 5.12 -3.73
C TYR A 146 2.00 5.13 -2.21
N THR A 147 1.34 6.07 -1.54
CA THR A 147 1.45 6.19 -0.08
C THR A 147 0.09 6.31 0.58
N ARG A 148 -0.02 5.82 1.82
CA ARG A 148 -1.18 6.06 2.70
C ARG A 148 -0.98 7.28 3.59
N VAL A 149 0.26 7.78 3.70
CA VAL A 149 0.58 8.94 4.51
C VAL A 149 0.21 10.21 3.74
N GLY A 150 -0.77 10.96 4.24
CA GLY A 150 -1.14 12.25 3.68
C GLY A 150 -0.65 13.42 4.53
N GLN A 151 0.61 13.37 4.97
CA GLN A 151 1.28 14.53 5.55
C GLN A 151 1.89 15.33 4.39
N PHE A 152 1.30 16.48 4.09
CA PHE A 152 1.70 17.30 2.95
C PHE A 152 2.32 18.61 3.41
N THR A 153 3.25 19.11 2.61
CA THR A 153 3.85 20.43 2.78
C THR A 153 3.97 21.11 1.42
N VAL A 154 4.20 22.42 1.42
CA VAL A 154 4.44 23.17 0.19
C VAL A 154 5.92 23.52 0.16
N ASP A 155 6.60 23.19 -0.94
CA ASP A 155 7.99 23.53 -1.14
C ASP A 155 8.17 25.02 -1.51
N SER A 156 9.42 25.50 -1.52
CA SER A 156 9.72 26.89 -1.91
C SER A 156 9.35 27.23 -3.36
N ASN A 157 9.16 26.22 -4.21
CA ASN A 157 8.78 26.37 -5.62
C ASN A 157 7.25 26.30 -5.81
N GLY A 158 6.50 26.20 -4.72
CA GLY A 158 5.05 26.11 -4.67
C GLY A 158 4.47 24.73 -4.99
N TYR A 159 5.29 23.69 -5.16
CA TYR A 159 4.80 22.33 -5.33
C TYR A 159 4.34 21.75 -4.00
N ILE A 160 3.32 20.91 -4.10
CA ILE A 160 2.85 20.12 -2.97
C ILE A 160 3.68 18.85 -2.91
N VAL A 161 4.37 18.67 -1.80
CA VAL A 161 5.24 17.51 -1.56
C VAL A 161 4.78 16.74 -0.33
N ASP A 162 5.02 15.43 -0.31
CA ASP A 162 4.87 14.62 0.89
C ASP A 162 5.97 14.92 1.92
N GLY A 163 5.91 14.31 3.10
CA GLY A 163 6.94 14.45 4.13
C GLY A 163 8.35 13.99 3.71
N ASN A 164 8.49 13.27 2.59
CA ASN A 164 9.77 12.82 2.03
C ASN A 164 10.26 13.72 0.88
N GLY A 165 9.50 14.76 0.50
CA GLY A 165 9.82 15.64 -0.62
C GLY A 165 9.39 15.11 -2.00
N ASN A 166 8.58 14.05 -2.08
CA ASN A 166 8.02 13.57 -3.34
C ASN A 166 6.83 14.44 -3.77
N PHE A 167 6.71 14.71 -5.06
CA PHE A 167 5.62 15.52 -5.62
C PHE A 167 4.30 14.75 -5.58
N VAL A 168 3.25 15.41 -5.08
CA VAL A 168 1.90 14.86 -5.00
C VAL A 168 1.14 15.14 -6.30
N TYR A 169 0.50 14.10 -6.84
CA TYR A 169 -0.28 14.19 -8.06
C TYR A 169 -1.77 14.38 -7.77
N GLY A 170 -2.43 15.10 -8.67
CA GLY A 170 -3.84 15.34 -8.62
C GLY A 170 -4.39 15.90 -9.92
N PHE A 171 -5.62 16.38 -9.83
CA PHE A 171 -6.36 16.96 -10.94
C PHE A 171 -6.40 18.49 -10.76
N ARG A 172 -5.85 19.21 -11.72
CA ARG A 172 -5.88 20.69 -11.72
C ARG A 172 -7.31 21.18 -11.99
N PRO A 173 -7.75 22.28 -11.35
CA PRO A 173 -9.09 22.80 -11.56
C PRO A 173 -9.16 23.53 -12.91
N ASN A 174 -10.36 23.66 -13.49
CA ASN A 174 -10.57 24.48 -14.69
C ASN A 174 -10.69 25.99 -14.39
N LYS A 175 -10.95 26.36 -13.14
CA LYS A 175 -11.11 27.74 -12.64
C LYS A 175 -10.53 27.88 -11.23
N TYR A 176 -10.10 29.09 -10.85
CA TYR A 176 -9.55 29.36 -9.50
C TYR A 176 -10.63 29.40 -8.40
N THR A 177 -11.85 29.80 -8.76
CA THR A 177 -13.02 29.88 -7.88
C THR A 177 -14.12 29.02 -8.50
N ASP A 178 -14.76 28.18 -7.67
CA ASP A 178 -15.85 27.27 -8.05
C ASP A 178 -15.61 26.46 -9.36
N PRO A 179 -14.59 25.59 -9.40
CA PRO A 179 -14.34 24.73 -10.54
C PRO A 179 -15.46 23.71 -10.72
N VAL A 180 -15.90 23.56 -11.97
CA VAL A 180 -16.94 22.59 -12.35
C VAL A 180 -16.32 21.22 -12.69
N VAL A 181 -15.08 21.22 -13.19
CA VAL A 181 -14.34 19.99 -13.53
C VAL A 181 -12.89 20.09 -13.07
N TYR A 182 -12.35 18.94 -12.66
CA TYR A 182 -10.94 18.76 -12.32
C TYR A 182 -10.27 17.84 -13.35
N GLY A 183 -9.08 18.24 -13.81
CA GLY A 183 -8.25 17.45 -14.73
C GLY A 183 -8.66 17.54 -16.20
N ALA A 184 -9.65 18.34 -16.56
CA ALA A 184 -10.09 18.50 -17.94
C ALA A 184 -10.26 19.98 -18.33
N THR A 185 -10.11 20.28 -19.61
CA THR A 185 -10.21 21.64 -20.17
C THR A 185 -11.64 22.10 -20.40
N SER A 186 -12.63 21.19 -20.42
CA SER A 186 -14.06 21.50 -20.60
C SER A 186 -14.95 20.42 -19.96
N GLU A 187 -16.18 20.79 -19.56
CA GLU A 187 -17.20 19.92 -18.97
C GLU A 187 -17.59 18.71 -19.82
N THR A 188 -17.39 18.80 -21.13
CA THR A 188 -17.72 17.74 -22.10
C THR A 188 -16.55 16.78 -22.37
N SER A 189 -15.35 17.08 -21.87
CA SER A 189 -14.18 16.23 -22.11
C SER A 189 -14.20 15.01 -21.20
N THR A 190 -14.17 13.84 -21.83
CA THR A 190 -14.08 12.53 -21.17
C THR A 190 -12.66 12.23 -20.69
N THR A 191 -11.64 12.93 -21.22
CA THR A 191 -10.26 12.74 -20.82
C THR A 191 -9.89 13.59 -19.60
N LYS A 192 -9.31 12.95 -18.57
CA LYS A 192 -8.73 13.63 -17.42
C LYS A 192 -7.20 13.48 -17.42
N GLU A 193 -6.50 14.57 -17.11
CA GLU A 193 -5.05 14.62 -17.04
C GLU A 193 -4.60 14.73 -15.58
N LEU A 194 -3.72 13.81 -15.17
CA LEU A 194 -3.00 13.89 -13.88
C LEU A 194 -1.80 14.81 -14.00
N HIS A 195 -1.63 15.67 -13.02
CA HIS A 195 -0.53 16.63 -12.95
C HIS A 195 0.03 16.71 -11.54
N VAL A 196 1.27 17.20 -11.40
CA VAL A 196 1.76 17.59 -10.08
C VAL A 196 0.99 18.82 -9.59
N LEU A 197 0.59 18.79 -8.32
CA LEU A 197 -0.14 19.88 -7.70
C LEU A 197 0.84 20.99 -7.31
N ARG A 198 0.48 22.22 -7.66
CA ARG A 198 1.33 23.39 -7.48
C ARG A 198 0.50 24.64 -7.20
N ALA A 199 1.07 25.57 -6.47
CA ALA A 199 0.66 26.97 -6.41
C ALA A 199 0.59 27.59 -7.82
N PRO A 200 -0.31 28.56 -8.05
CA PRO A 200 -0.41 29.25 -9.32
C PRO A 200 0.82 30.11 -9.63
N ASN A 201 0.91 30.56 -10.87
CA ASN A 201 1.93 31.50 -11.30
C ASN A 201 1.89 32.81 -10.49
N ILE A 202 3.05 33.41 -10.25
CA ILE A 202 3.24 34.67 -9.54
C ILE A 202 2.47 35.83 -10.16
N ASP A 203 2.27 35.80 -11.49
CA ASP A 203 1.60 36.85 -12.27
C ASP A 203 0.07 36.78 -12.22
N ILE A 204 -0.50 35.95 -11.34
CA ILE A 204 -1.96 35.85 -11.16
C ILE A 204 -2.55 37.21 -10.75
N LYS A 205 -3.55 37.69 -11.51
CA LYS A 205 -4.23 38.95 -11.25
C LYS A 205 -5.56 38.70 -10.55
N LYS A 206 -6.00 39.67 -9.73
CA LYS A 206 -7.31 39.64 -9.07
C LYS A 206 -8.47 39.43 -10.05
N THR A 207 -8.36 40.00 -11.25
CA THR A 207 -9.35 39.86 -12.34
C THR A 207 -9.55 38.41 -12.80
N ASP A 208 -8.50 37.59 -12.71
CA ASP A 208 -8.52 36.19 -13.14
C ASP A 208 -9.26 35.29 -12.14
N ILE A 209 -9.32 35.73 -10.87
CA ILE A 209 -9.91 34.97 -9.76
C ILE A 209 -11.39 35.34 -9.55
N THR A 210 -11.72 36.63 -9.58
CA THR A 210 -13.09 37.12 -9.35
C THR A 210 -13.96 37.09 -10.62
N GLY A 211 -13.35 37.02 -11.81
CA GLY A 211 -14.04 37.05 -13.11
C GLY A 211 -14.43 35.69 -13.70
N GLY A 212 -14.08 34.57 -13.05
CA GLY A 212 -14.58 33.22 -13.35
C GLY A 212 -14.33 32.66 -14.77
N THR A 213 -13.51 33.32 -15.59
CA THR A 213 -13.31 33.01 -17.02
C THR A 213 -11.86 32.66 -17.38
N ALA A 214 -10.89 32.99 -16.52
CA ALA A 214 -9.48 32.71 -16.78
C ALA A 214 -9.15 31.23 -16.49
N THR A 215 -8.51 30.57 -17.45
CA THR A 215 -7.92 29.23 -17.24
C THR A 215 -6.73 29.34 -16.31
N PRO A 216 -6.65 28.51 -15.26
CA PRO A 216 -5.59 28.64 -14.27
C PRO A 216 -4.24 28.23 -14.83
N ASN A 217 -3.25 29.12 -14.66
CA ASN A 217 -1.87 28.90 -15.06
C ASN A 217 -1.00 28.52 -13.85
N PHE A 218 -0.33 27.37 -13.96
CA PHE A 218 0.57 26.80 -12.95
C PHE A 218 2.03 26.70 -13.42
N THR A 219 2.33 27.26 -14.60
CA THR A 219 3.69 27.32 -15.16
C THR A 219 4.41 28.58 -14.68
N GLY A 220 5.74 28.56 -14.65
CA GLY A 220 6.55 29.72 -14.23
C GLY A 220 6.92 29.72 -12.74
N TYR A 221 7.13 30.89 -12.15
CA TYR A 221 7.43 31.03 -10.71
C TYR A 221 6.14 30.95 -9.90
N ALA A 222 6.16 30.27 -8.75
CA ALA A 222 4.98 30.15 -7.91
C ALA A 222 4.73 31.43 -7.10
N LYS A 223 3.46 31.80 -6.93
CA LYS A 223 3.02 32.80 -5.95
C LYS A 223 3.20 32.25 -4.54
N GLN A 224 3.64 33.08 -3.59
CA GLN A 224 3.71 32.70 -2.18
C GLN A 224 2.29 32.50 -1.62
N LEU A 225 2.08 31.36 -0.97
CA LEU A 225 0.83 31.00 -0.32
C LEU A 225 0.90 31.40 1.16
N LYS A 226 -0.16 32.00 1.70
CA LYS A 226 -0.24 32.37 3.12
C LYS A 226 -0.70 31.20 3.99
N SER A 227 -1.70 30.47 3.51
CA SER A 227 -2.17 29.23 4.11
C SER A 227 -2.64 28.27 3.03
N VAL A 228 -2.56 26.98 3.32
CA VAL A 228 -3.05 25.90 2.46
C VAL A 228 -3.83 24.92 3.32
N GLU A 229 -5.02 24.57 2.86
CA GLU A 229 -5.92 23.64 3.51
C GLU A 229 -6.46 22.65 2.48
N ILE A 230 -6.79 21.46 2.95
CA ILE A 230 -7.44 20.43 2.14
C ILE A 230 -8.86 20.20 2.67
N GLY A 231 -9.83 20.08 1.78
CA GLY A 231 -11.20 19.70 2.11
C GLY A 231 -11.41 18.18 2.18
N ASN A 232 -12.51 17.75 2.76
CA ASN A 232 -12.91 16.33 2.80
C ASN A 232 -13.25 15.75 1.41
N ASP A 233 -13.54 16.62 0.45
CA ASP A 233 -13.70 16.33 -0.97
C ASP A 233 -12.35 16.24 -1.72
N GLY A 234 -11.25 16.45 -1.00
CA GLY A 234 -9.88 16.45 -1.53
C GLY A 234 -9.49 17.70 -2.30
N VAL A 235 -10.33 18.74 -2.27
CA VAL A 235 -10.03 20.02 -2.89
C VAL A 235 -9.04 20.77 -2.02
N ILE A 236 -7.93 21.17 -2.61
CA ILE A 236 -6.89 21.96 -1.97
C ILE A 236 -7.20 23.43 -2.22
N LYS A 237 -7.42 24.16 -1.12
CA LYS A 237 -7.65 25.60 -1.10
C LYS A 237 -6.41 26.28 -0.54
N ALA A 238 -6.02 27.39 -1.12
CA ALA A 238 -4.94 28.22 -0.62
C ALA A 238 -5.39 29.67 -0.53
N ILE A 239 -4.88 30.38 0.46
CA ILE A 239 -5.04 31.83 0.56
C ILE A 239 -3.81 32.49 -0.04
N VAL A 240 -4.02 33.34 -1.04
CA VAL A 240 -2.97 34.16 -1.66
C VAL A 240 -3.23 35.63 -1.39
N GLU A 241 -2.16 36.38 -1.21
CA GLU A 241 -2.21 37.83 -1.12
C GLU A 241 -1.96 38.44 -2.51
N ILE A 242 -2.97 39.15 -3.01
CA ILE A 242 -2.93 39.86 -4.29
C ILE A 242 -3.43 41.27 -4.02
N ASP A 243 -2.64 42.27 -4.39
CA ASP A 243 -2.97 43.69 -4.20
C ASP A 243 -3.40 44.03 -2.75
N SER A 244 -2.73 43.41 -1.76
CA SER A 244 -3.01 43.55 -0.31
C SER A 244 -4.38 43.04 0.15
N GLU A 245 -5.05 42.22 -0.65
CA GLU A 245 -6.24 41.47 -0.25
C GLU A 245 -5.98 39.97 -0.21
N GLU A 246 -6.59 39.30 0.77
CA GLU A 246 -6.54 37.85 0.92
C GLU A 246 -7.67 37.21 0.11
N ILE A 247 -7.30 36.42 -0.89
CA ILE A 247 -8.25 35.73 -1.77
C ILE A 247 -8.02 34.23 -1.69
N ALA A 248 -9.09 33.48 -1.46
CA ALA A 248 -9.08 32.03 -1.49
C ALA A 248 -9.11 31.53 -2.95
N ILE A 249 -8.16 30.68 -3.29
CA ILE A 249 -8.04 30.04 -4.60
C ILE A 249 -8.01 28.52 -4.43
N ILE A 250 -8.48 27.79 -5.44
CA ILE A 250 -8.38 26.33 -5.50
C ILE A 250 -7.15 25.95 -6.33
N LEU A 251 -6.28 25.13 -5.75
CA LEU A 251 -5.07 24.62 -6.41
C LEU A 251 -5.32 23.34 -7.20
N GLY A 252 -6.36 22.60 -6.84
CA GLY A 252 -6.75 21.34 -7.48
C GLY A 252 -7.31 20.35 -6.49
N LYS A 253 -7.58 19.14 -6.97
CA LYS A 253 -8.07 18.02 -6.16
C LYS A 253 -7.02 16.91 -6.14
N VAL A 254 -6.71 16.37 -4.96
CA VAL A 254 -5.78 15.23 -4.84
C VAL A 254 -6.34 14.00 -5.57
N ALA A 255 -5.49 13.24 -6.26
CA ALA A 255 -5.90 11.98 -6.88
C ALA A 255 -5.70 10.80 -5.93
N ILE A 256 -6.67 9.88 -5.91
CA ILE A 256 -6.56 8.60 -5.22
C ILE A 256 -6.37 7.49 -6.25
N ALA A 257 -5.29 6.73 -6.12
CA ALA A 257 -5.09 5.48 -6.85
C ALA A 257 -5.82 4.32 -6.15
N SER A 258 -6.54 3.53 -6.93
CA SER A 258 -7.08 2.24 -6.51
C SER A 258 -6.48 1.12 -7.36
N PHE A 259 -6.26 -0.03 -6.73
CA PHE A 259 -5.73 -1.23 -7.37
C PHE A 259 -6.74 -2.36 -7.26
N GLN A 260 -6.83 -3.22 -8.27
CA GLN A 260 -7.63 -4.44 -8.20
C GLN A 260 -7.11 -5.39 -7.12
N ASN A 261 -5.79 -5.51 -6.97
CA ASN A 261 -5.15 -6.29 -5.93
C ASN A 261 -4.07 -5.47 -5.22
N GLN A 262 -4.36 -5.03 -4.00
CA GLN A 262 -3.43 -4.20 -3.21
C GLN A 262 -2.26 -5.03 -2.66
N GLU A 263 -2.45 -6.34 -2.41
CA GLU A 263 -1.40 -7.22 -1.88
C GLU A 263 -0.26 -7.47 -2.87
N GLY A 264 -0.48 -7.18 -4.16
CA GLY A 264 0.57 -7.24 -5.18
C GLY A 264 1.56 -6.07 -5.12
N LEU A 265 1.31 -5.06 -4.29
CA LEU A 265 2.17 -3.88 -4.18
C LEU A 265 3.48 -4.23 -3.49
N THR A 266 4.58 -3.68 -4.01
CA THR A 266 5.90 -3.83 -3.41
C THR A 266 6.19 -2.66 -2.48
N LYS A 267 6.72 -2.92 -1.27
CA LYS A 267 7.14 -1.85 -0.35
C LYS A 267 8.45 -1.24 -0.84
N ALA A 268 8.48 0.09 -1.04
CA ALA A 268 9.65 0.82 -1.54
C ALA A 268 10.40 1.60 -0.42
N GLY A 269 9.99 1.43 0.83
CA GLY A 269 10.52 2.18 1.98
C GLY A 269 9.77 3.49 2.23
N ASN A 270 10.04 4.17 3.35
CA ASN A 270 9.42 5.44 3.74
C ASN A 270 7.88 5.46 3.65
N ASN A 271 7.22 4.33 3.96
CA ASN A 271 5.77 4.12 3.84
C ASN A 271 5.20 4.31 2.42
N THR A 272 6.05 4.14 1.40
CA THR A 272 5.66 4.13 -0.01
C THR A 272 5.62 2.72 -0.57
N PHE A 273 4.76 2.53 -1.56
CA PHE A 273 4.54 1.30 -2.30
C PHE A 273 4.75 1.58 -3.79
N ASN A 274 5.36 0.63 -4.51
CA ASN A 274 5.52 0.73 -5.96
C ASN A 274 4.72 -0.36 -6.66
N ALA A 275 4.25 -0.04 -7.87
CA ALA A 275 3.60 -0.98 -8.77
C ALA A 275 4.29 -0.95 -10.13
N THR A 276 4.73 -2.11 -10.60
CA THR A 276 5.35 -2.31 -11.90
C THR A 276 4.37 -2.96 -12.86
N SER A 277 4.60 -2.81 -14.17
CA SER A 277 3.78 -3.43 -15.24
C SER A 277 3.75 -4.96 -15.18
N GLY A 278 4.77 -5.60 -14.59
CA GLY A 278 4.85 -7.05 -14.39
C GLY A 278 4.24 -7.56 -13.07
N ASP A 279 3.77 -6.68 -12.18
CA ASP A 279 3.31 -7.09 -10.84
C ASP A 279 1.85 -7.55 -10.84
N ASN A 280 1.48 -8.39 -9.87
CA ASN A 280 0.13 -8.94 -9.69
C ASN A 280 -0.86 -7.93 -9.05
N THR A 281 -0.64 -6.64 -9.23
CA THR A 281 -1.50 -5.56 -8.69
C THR A 281 -2.79 -5.37 -9.50
N GLY A 282 -2.85 -5.95 -10.70
CA GLY A 282 -3.94 -5.72 -11.65
C GLY A 282 -3.99 -4.27 -12.13
N ASP A 283 -5.13 -3.82 -12.64
CA ASP A 283 -5.27 -2.46 -13.15
C ASP A 283 -5.18 -1.41 -12.03
N VAL A 284 -4.51 -0.29 -12.33
CA VAL A 284 -4.43 0.88 -11.44
C VAL A 284 -5.28 1.99 -12.03
N THR A 285 -6.14 2.59 -11.20
CA THR A 285 -7.03 3.66 -11.63
C THR A 285 -6.88 4.86 -10.70
N ALA A 286 -6.71 6.05 -11.28
CA ALA A 286 -6.67 7.31 -10.54
C ALA A 286 -8.03 7.98 -10.61
N SER A 287 -8.58 8.32 -9.44
CA SER A 287 -9.94 8.83 -9.30
C SER A 287 -9.97 10.06 -8.40
N GLU A 288 -10.99 10.88 -8.57
CA GLU A 288 -11.28 11.96 -7.63
C GLU A 288 -11.85 11.40 -6.32
N PRO A 289 -11.42 11.91 -5.16
CA PRO A 289 -12.03 11.60 -3.88
C PRO A 289 -13.51 11.98 -3.81
N GLY A 290 -14.29 11.14 -3.12
CA GLY A 290 -15.67 11.45 -2.73
C GLY A 290 -16.70 11.48 -3.88
N VAL A 291 -16.36 11.05 -5.09
CA VAL A 291 -17.27 11.01 -6.24
C VAL A 291 -17.69 9.57 -6.54
N GLY A 292 -18.97 9.25 -6.30
CA GLY A 292 -19.51 7.91 -6.58
C GLY A 292 -19.00 6.86 -5.59
N ALA A 293 -18.38 5.79 -6.09
CA ALA A 293 -17.90 4.66 -5.28
C ALA A 293 -16.44 4.80 -4.79
N THR A 294 -15.80 5.95 -5.05
CA THR A 294 -14.42 6.22 -4.61
C THR A 294 -14.38 6.59 -3.13
N PRO A 295 -13.29 6.24 -2.40
CA PRO A 295 -13.12 6.67 -1.01
C PRO A 295 -13.11 8.19 -0.86
N SER A 296 -13.59 8.69 0.28
CA SER A 296 -13.52 10.10 0.65
C SER A 296 -12.25 10.40 1.43
N LEU A 297 -11.91 11.69 1.57
CA LEU A 297 -10.79 12.12 2.41
C LEU A 297 -11.31 12.69 3.74
N MET A 298 -10.48 12.58 4.77
CA MET A 298 -10.68 13.23 6.05
C MET A 298 -9.57 14.27 6.25
N ALA A 299 -9.93 15.54 6.14
CA ALA A 299 -8.98 16.65 6.25
C ALA A 299 -8.55 16.89 7.70
N GLY A 300 -7.26 17.17 7.90
CA GLY A 300 -6.64 17.39 9.21
C GLY A 300 -6.32 16.10 9.99
N TYR A 301 -6.52 14.93 9.38
CA TYR A 301 -6.25 13.64 10.01
C TYR A 301 -5.09 12.92 9.32
N LEU A 302 -4.36 12.11 10.09
CA LEU A 302 -3.40 11.12 9.57
C LEU A 302 -3.88 9.72 9.92
N GLU A 303 -3.72 8.79 8.98
CA GLU A 303 -3.98 7.37 9.24
C GLU A 303 -2.90 6.81 10.19
N GLY A 304 -3.31 6.20 11.29
CA GLY A 304 -2.40 5.49 12.19
C GLY A 304 -1.90 4.16 11.61
N SER A 305 -0.96 3.53 12.30
CA SER A 305 -0.61 2.14 12.03
C SER A 305 -1.80 1.22 12.33
N ASN A 306 -2.01 0.16 11.55
CA ASN A 306 -3.01 -0.88 11.86
C ASN A 306 -2.45 -2.02 12.74
N VAL A 307 -1.31 -1.80 13.39
CA VAL A 307 -0.67 -2.77 14.28
C VAL A 307 -1.35 -2.75 15.65
N ASP A 308 -1.81 -3.90 16.11
CA ASP A 308 -2.29 -4.11 17.49
C ASP A 308 -1.19 -4.76 18.35
N LEU A 309 -0.61 -3.99 19.26
CA LEU A 309 0.47 -4.46 20.15
C LEU A 309 0.08 -5.68 20.97
N ALA A 310 -1.14 -5.76 21.48
CA ALA A 310 -1.55 -6.88 22.34
C ALA A 310 -1.55 -8.19 21.53
N LYS A 311 -2.05 -8.12 20.29
CA LYS A 311 -2.03 -9.25 19.35
C LYS A 311 -0.58 -9.60 18.96
N GLU A 312 0.23 -8.63 18.57
CA GLU A 312 1.63 -8.87 18.16
C GLU A 312 2.47 -9.46 19.30
N PHE A 313 2.30 -9.02 20.55
CA PHE A 313 3.00 -9.62 21.70
C PHE A 313 2.55 -11.06 21.98
N SER A 314 1.25 -11.36 21.85
CA SER A 314 0.74 -12.72 21.97
C SER A 314 1.33 -13.63 20.87
N ASP A 315 1.32 -13.15 19.63
CA ASP A 315 1.91 -13.85 18.48
C ASP A 315 3.43 -14.02 18.63
N MET A 316 4.13 -13.04 19.23
CA MET A 316 5.56 -13.14 19.55
C MET A 316 5.80 -14.27 20.55
N ILE A 317 5.04 -14.32 21.65
CA ILE A 317 5.21 -15.33 22.69
C ILE A 317 4.94 -16.74 22.15
N THR A 318 3.88 -16.91 21.34
CA THR A 318 3.58 -18.21 20.72
C THR A 318 4.66 -18.64 19.73
N THR A 319 5.18 -17.70 18.93
CA THR A 319 6.24 -17.96 17.96
C THR A 319 7.57 -18.28 18.65
N GLN A 320 7.90 -17.58 19.74
CA GLN A 320 9.08 -17.85 20.56
C GLN A 320 9.02 -19.23 21.22
N ARG A 321 7.87 -19.63 21.76
CA ARG A 321 7.67 -20.99 22.30
C ARG A 321 7.83 -22.05 21.21
N GLY A 322 7.33 -21.80 20.00
CA GLY A 322 7.54 -22.67 18.85
C GLY A 322 9.02 -22.83 18.46
N PHE A 323 9.77 -21.72 18.43
CA PHE A 323 11.22 -21.73 18.20
C PHE A 323 11.98 -22.53 19.27
N GLN A 324 11.66 -22.32 20.55
CA GLN A 324 12.26 -23.07 21.66
C GLN A 324 11.94 -24.57 21.59
N ALA A 325 10.70 -24.93 21.24
CA ALA A 325 10.28 -26.33 21.08
C ALA A 325 11.09 -27.04 19.98
N ASN A 326 11.24 -26.40 18.80
CA ASN A 326 12.06 -26.95 17.71
C ASN A 326 13.53 -27.07 18.08
N SER A 327 14.06 -26.11 18.83
CA SER A 327 15.44 -26.16 19.34
C SER A 327 15.64 -27.33 20.31
N LYS A 328 14.64 -27.61 21.16
CA LYS A 328 14.68 -28.76 22.08
C LYS A 328 14.71 -30.09 21.32
N ILE A 329 14.00 -30.23 20.20
CA ILE A 329 14.03 -31.44 19.35
C ILE A 329 15.45 -31.72 18.85
N ILE A 330 16.21 -30.68 18.48
CA ILE A 330 17.60 -30.83 18.04
C ILE A 330 18.46 -31.35 19.20
N THR A 331 18.33 -30.76 20.40
CA THR A 331 19.09 -31.22 21.58
C THR A 331 18.79 -32.65 21.98
N VAL A 332 17.51 -33.07 21.92
CA VAL A 332 17.11 -34.46 22.22
C VAL A 332 17.64 -35.42 21.16
N SER A 333 17.62 -35.01 19.89
CA SER A 333 18.17 -35.84 18.81
C SER A 333 19.69 -36.02 18.94
N ASP A 334 20.40 -34.99 19.39
CA ASP A 334 21.84 -35.05 19.66
C ASP A 334 22.16 -35.97 20.85
N GLU A 335 21.36 -35.91 21.91
CA GLU A 335 21.49 -36.81 23.07
C GLU A 335 21.31 -38.29 22.68
N VAL A 336 20.31 -38.61 21.85
CA VAL A 336 20.11 -39.99 21.33
C VAL A 336 21.26 -40.41 20.41
N LEU A 337 21.82 -39.51 19.61
CA LEU A 337 23.00 -39.79 18.80
C LEU A 337 24.22 -40.11 19.67
N GLN A 338 24.43 -39.34 20.74
CA GLN A 338 25.52 -39.56 21.68
C GLN A 338 25.38 -40.91 22.39
N GLU A 339 24.16 -41.28 22.82
CA GLU A 339 23.87 -42.59 23.42
C GLU A 339 24.15 -43.73 22.43
N LEU A 340 23.72 -43.60 21.17
CA LEU A 340 24.01 -44.58 20.11
C LEU A 340 25.51 -44.73 19.84
N VAL A 341 26.27 -43.64 19.85
CA VAL A 341 27.74 -43.69 19.69
C VAL A 341 28.39 -44.41 20.86
N ASN A 342 27.91 -44.17 22.07
CA ASN A 342 28.41 -44.83 23.28
C ASN A 342 28.05 -46.33 23.33
N MET A 343 26.94 -46.76 22.72
CA MET A 343 26.60 -48.18 22.61
C MET A 343 27.53 -48.99 21.69
N LYS A 344 28.24 -48.34 20.76
CA LYS A 344 29.18 -49.03 19.86
C LYS A 344 30.48 -49.42 20.57
N ARG A 345 30.79 -48.76 21.69
CA ARG A 345 32.06 -48.88 22.39
C ARG A 345 31.98 -49.90 23.52
#